data_AF-A0A258Y3W4-F1
#
_entry.id   AF-A0A258Y3W4-F1
#
_cell.length_a   1.000
_cell.length_b   1.000
_cell.length_c   1.000
_cell.angle_alpha   90.00
_cell.angle_beta   90.00
_cell.angle_gamma   90.00
#
_symmetry.space_group_name_H-M   'P 1'
#
loop_
_entity.id
_entity.type
_entity.pdbx_description
1 polymer ?
#
loop_
_entity_poly.entity_id
_entity_poly.type
_entity_poly.pdbx_seq_one_letter_code
_entity_poly.pdbx_strand_id
1 'polypeptide(L)'
;QKFIQARIDKEKVIDANDRISQARTWESHDISNDSLYMGDIEKVLTAIQCNTLYMPSESDLYFPVSEAQYEKKFIPKVRFLPIPSVWGHLAGAGLNQKDNDFLNLNIKSFLDIL
;
A
#
# COMPACT_ATOMS: atom_id res chain seq x y z
N GLN A 1 -17.08 -6.33 24.22
CA GLN A 1 -17.35 -7.78 24.16
C GLN A 1 -17.66 -8.28 22.74
N LYS A 2 -18.59 -7.65 21.98
CA LYS A 2 -18.94 -8.10 20.61
C LYS A 2 -17.79 -8.03 19.57
N PHE A 3 -16.95 -6.99 19.61
CA PHE A 3 -15.83 -6.84 18.66
C PHE A 3 -14.79 -7.98 18.78
N ILE A 4 -14.37 -8.28 20.01
CA ILE A 4 -13.38 -9.35 20.27
C ILE A 4 -13.95 -10.71 19.81
N GLN A 5 -15.23 -10.98 20.09
CA GLN A 5 -15.87 -12.21 19.64
C GLN A 5 -15.89 -12.33 18.11
N ALA A 6 -16.27 -11.25 17.41
CA ALA A 6 -16.24 -11.21 15.95
C ALA A 6 -14.81 -11.44 15.39
N ARG A 7 -13.79 -10.91 16.06
CA ARG A 7 -12.39 -11.12 15.68
C ARG A 7 -11.97 -12.58 15.87
N ILE A 8 -12.33 -13.19 17.00
CA ILE A 8 -12.09 -14.60 17.29
C ILE A 8 -12.76 -15.48 16.25
N ASP A 9 -14.04 -15.23 15.94
CA ASP A 9 -14.78 -16.07 15.00
C ASP A 9 -14.24 -15.95 13.57
N LYS A 10 -13.74 -14.77 13.19
CA LYS A 10 -13.00 -14.60 11.92
C LYS A 10 -11.69 -15.38 11.90
N GLU A 11 -10.90 -15.35 12.98
CA GLU A 11 -9.60 -16.02 13.02
C GLU A 11 -9.71 -17.54 13.17
N LYS A 12 -10.80 -18.06 13.76
CA LYS A 12 -11.06 -19.50 13.91
C LYS A 12 -11.10 -20.25 12.57
N VAL A 13 -11.44 -19.57 11.48
CA VAL A 13 -11.57 -20.18 10.14
C VAL A 13 -10.38 -19.90 9.25
N ILE A 14 -9.33 -19.24 9.77
CA ILE A 14 -8.12 -18.94 9.03
C ILE A 14 -7.05 -19.96 9.41
N ASP A 15 -6.43 -20.57 8.40
CA ASP A 15 -5.35 -21.51 8.63
C ASP A 15 -4.08 -20.81 9.16
N ALA A 16 -3.47 -21.39 10.20
CA ALA A 16 -2.30 -20.81 10.84
C ALA A 16 -1.06 -20.85 9.94
N ASN A 17 -0.91 -21.89 9.11
CA ASN A 17 0.20 -21.99 8.17
C ASN A 17 0.06 -20.96 7.03
N ASP A 18 -1.16 -20.65 6.60
CA ASP A 18 -1.42 -19.57 5.64
C ASP A 18 -0.95 -18.22 6.20
N ARG A 19 -1.21 -17.95 7.49
CA ARG A 19 -0.74 -16.73 8.16
C ARG A 19 0.77 -16.64 8.26
N ILE A 20 1.42 -17.73 8.66
CA ILE A 20 2.89 -17.79 8.73
C ILE A 20 3.48 -17.61 7.33
N SER A 21 2.88 -18.22 6.31
CA SER A 21 3.33 -18.11 4.92
C SER A 21 3.17 -16.67 4.38
N GLN A 22 2.06 -16.00 4.70
CA GLN A 22 1.87 -14.58 4.39
C GLN A 22 2.92 -13.70 5.07
N ALA A 23 3.16 -13.90 6.37
CA ALA A 23 4.15 -13.11 7.11
C ALA A 23 5.56 -13.28 6.55
N ARG A 24 5.97 -14.53 6.26
CA ARG A 24 7.27 -14.81 5.63
C ARG A 24 7.41 -14.16 4.26
N THR A 25 6.36 -14.19 3.45
CA THR A 25 6.34 -13.54 2.13
C THR A 25 6.60 -12.03 2.25
N TRP A 26 5.96 -11.38 3.23
CA TRP A 26 6.15 -9.94 3.47
C TRP A 26 7.54 -9.62 4.02
N GLU A 27 8.04 -10.42 4.97
CA GLU A 27 9.38 -10.23 5.55
C GLU A 27 10.49 -10.39 4.51
N SER A 28 10.31 -11.29 3.54
CA SER A 28 11.28 -11.53 2.46
C SER A 28 11.14 -10.59 1.26
N HIS A 29 10.23 -9.61 1.30
CA HIS A 29 9.98 -8.75 0.15
C HIS A 29 11.14 -7.77 -0.09
N ASP A 30 11.83 -7.94 -1.21
CA ASP A 30 12.86 -7.02 -1.69
C ASP A 30 12.86 -7.01 -3.23
N ILE A 31 12.40 -5.92 -3.83
CA ILE A 31 12.33 -5.76 -5.29
C ILE A 31 13.71 -5.55 -5.94
N SER A 32 14.74 -5.29 -5.14
CA SER A 32 16.12 -5.09 -5.59
C SER A 32 16.98 -6.36 -5.56
N ASN A 33 16.44 -7.43 -4.97
CA ASN A 33 17.07 -8.75 -4.90
C ASN A 33 16.95 -9.52 -6.24
N ASP A 34 17.45 -8.89 -7.31
CA ASP A 34 17.62 -9.46 -8.64
C ASP A 34 19.02 -9.15 -9.14
N SER A 35 19.62 -10.08 -9.89
CA SER A 35 20.95 -9.93 -10.48
C SER A 35 21.14 -8.66 -11.34
N LEU A 36 20.08 -8.13 -11.94
CA LEU A 36 20.07 -6.92 -12.74
C LEU A 36 20.23 -5.64 -11.88
N TYR A 37 19.74 -5.68 -10.65
CA TYR A 37 19.67 -4.53 -9.76
C TYR A 37 20.65 -4.60 -8.59
N MET A 38 21.16 -5.78 -8.24
CA MET A 38 22.25 -5.97 -7.26
C MET A 38 21.98 -5.29 -5.91
N GLY A 39 20.74 -5.26 -5.44
CA GLY A 39 20.36 -4.59 -4.19
C GLY A 39 20.13 -3.08 -4.30
N ASP A 40 20.19 -2.50 -5.50
CA ASP A 40 19.98 -1.06 -5.73
C ASP A 40 18.48 -0.75 -5.91
N ILE A 41 17.82 -0.38 -4.80
CA ILE A 41 16.40 -0.04 -4.78
C ILE A 41 16.06 1.16 -5.66
N GLU A 42 16.92 2.18 -5.71
CA GLU A 42 16.70 3.38 -6.51
C GLU A 42 16.66 3.02 -7.99
N LYS A 43 17.60 2.19 -8.44
CA LYS A 43 17.65 1.68 -9.81
C LYS A 43 16.40 0.89 -10.18
N VAL A 44 15.88 0.04 -9.28
CA VAL A 44 14.63 -0.70 -9.53
C VAL A 44 13.45 0.24 -9.70
N LEU A 45 13.32 1.24 -8.82
CA LEU A 45 12.22 2.20 -8.88
C LEU A 45 12.28 3.04 -10.17
N THR A 46 13.47 3.39 -10.66
CA THR A 46 13.63 4.07 -11.96
C THR A 46 13.21 3.20 -13.15
N ALA A 47 13.20 1.88 -13.00
CA ALA A 47 12.81 0.95 -14.06
C ALA A 47 11.28 0.87 -14.25
N ILE A 48 10.47 1.47 -13.37
CA ILE A 48 9.01 1.51 -13.49
C ILE A 48 8.61 2.44 -14.65
N GLN A 49 8.15 1.87 -15.76
CA GLN A 49 7.83 2.62 -16.98
C GLN A 49 6.35 3.02 -17.12
N CYS A 50 5.46 2.34 -16.40
CA CYS A 50 4.02 2.61 -16.44
C CYS A 50 3.68 3.92 -15.70
N ASN A 51 2.54 4.50 -16.02
CA ASN A 51 1.98 5.58 -15.20
C ASN A 51 1.60 4.99 -13.84
N THR A 52 1.95 5.67 -12.74
CA THR A 52 1.70 5.21 -11.37
C THR A 52 0.88 6.24 -10.61
N LEU A 53 -0.28 5.84 -10.10
CA LEU A 53 -1.02 6.59 -9.09
C LEU A 53 -0.61 6.04 -7.72
N TYR A 54 0.06 6.87 -6.91
CA TYR A 54 0.56 6.46 -5.60
C TYR A 54 -0.14 7.25 -4.50
N MET A 55 -0.97 6.56 -3.71
CA MET A 55 -1.84 7.16 -2.68
C MET A 55 -1.62 6.52 -1.30
N PRO A 56 -0.46 6.73 -0.65
CA PRO A 56 -0.26 6.29 0.74
C PRO A 56 -1.16 7.09 1.71
N SER A 57 -1.50 6.56 2.88
CA SER A 57 -2.14 7.38 3.91
C SER A 57 -1.11 8.23 4.65
N GLU A 58 -1.44 9.49 4.94
CA GLU A 58 -0.59 10.41 5.71
C GLU A 58 -0.35 9.95 7.16
N SER A 59 -1.24 9.11 7.71
CA SER A 59 -1.15 8.61 9.08
C SER A 59 -0.83 7.11 9.18
N ASP A 60 -0.40 6.47 8.08
CA ASP A 60 -0.01 5.06 8.11
C ASP A 60 1.30 4.88 8.93
N LEU A 61 1.29 3.92 9.85
CA LEU A 61 2.46 3.52 10.65
C LEU A 61 3.06 2.18 10.20
N TYR A 62 2.33 1.40 9.39
CA TYR A 62 2.80 0.16 8.78
C TYR A 62 3.60 0.46 7.51
N PHE A 63 3.11 1.38 6.69
CA PHE A 63 3.77 1.87 5.47
C PHE A 63 3.89 3.40 5.52
N PRO A 64 4.86 3.95 6.28
CA PRO A 64 4.94 5.37 6.53
C PRO A 64 5.03 6.20 5.25
N VAL A 65 4.32 7.33 5.23
CA VAL A 65 4.32 8.25 4.08
C VAL A 65 5.72 8.79 3.75
N SER A 66 6.63 8.84 4.73
CA SER A 66 8.03 9.23 4.52
C SER A 66 8.76 8.29 3.55
N GLU A 67 8.51 6.99 3.63
CA GLU A 67 9.12 5.99 2.73
C GLU A 67 8.56 6.16 1.32
N ALA A 68 7.24 6.30 1.20
CA ALA A 68 6.59 6.57 -0.08
C ALA A 68 7.07 7.90 -0.72
N GLN A 69 7.35 8.92 0.11
CA GLN A 69 7.95 10.19 -0.32
C GLN A 69 9.40 10.04 -0.81
N TYR A 70 10.17 9.13 -0.23
CA TYR A 70 11.50 8.77 -0.68
C TYR A 70 11.42 8.04 -2.03
N GLU A 71 10.64 6.97 -2.10
CA GLU A 71 10.50 6.11 -3.29
C GLU A 71 10.04 6.88 -4.53
N LYS A 72 9.03 7.77 -4.38
CA LYS A 72 8.48 8.53 -5.50
C LYS A 72 9.52 9.38 -6.26
N LYS A 73 10.66 9.69 -5.63
CA LYS A 73 11.72 10.49 -6.27
C LYS A 73 12.35 9.75 -7.44
N PHE A 74 12.27 8.42 -7.41
CA PHE A 74 12.89 7.53 -8.39
C PHE A 74 11.89 7.00 -9.42
N ILE A 75 10.58 7.07 -9.16
CA ILE A 75 9.54 6.61 -10.09
C ILE A 75 9.26 7.69 -11.14
N PRO A 76 9.60 7.51 -12.44
CA PRO A 76 9.59 8.60 -13.42
C PRO A 76 8.19 9.16 -13.73
N LYS A 77 7.15 8.32 -13.67
CA LYS A 77 5.78 8.68 -14.06
C LYS A 77 4.80 8.51 -12.91
N VAL A 78 5.08 9.17 -11.79
CA VAL A 78 4.27 9.07 -10.57
C VAL A 78 3.39 10.29 -10.34
N ARG A 79 2.10 10.04 -10.10
CA ARG A 79 1.18 10.99 -9.47
C ARG A 79 1.09 10.62 -7.99
N PHE A 80 1.75 11.40 -7.14
CA PHE A 80 1.79 11.16 -5.70
C PHE A 80 0.72 11.99 -4.97
N LEU A 81 -0.24 11.31 -4.36
CA LEU A 81 -1.41 11.92 -3.71
C LEU A 81 -1.69 11.24 -2.37
N PRO A 82 -1.01 11.63 -1.29
CA PRO A 82 -1.30 11.09 0.03
C PRO A 82 -2.77 11.28 0.43
N ILE A 83 -3.35 10.26 1.05
CA ILE A 83 -4.73 10.29 1.54
C ILE A 83 -4.72 11.04 2.89
N PRO A 84 -5.40 12.19 3.02
CA PRO A 84 -5.44 13.00 4.24
C PRO A 84 -6.41 12.38 5.26
N SER A 85 -6.07 11.18 5.72
CA SER A 85 -6.89 10.35 6.58
C SER A 85 -6.26 10.20 7.96
N VAL A 86 -7.09 10.08 8.99
CA VAL A 86 -6.71 9.70 10.36
C VAL A 86 -6.81 8.19 10.61
N TRP A 87 -7.21 7.42 9.59
CA TRP A 87 -7.44 5.97 9.70
C TRP A 87 -6.17 5.14 9.45
N GLY A 88 -5.03 5.80 9.20
CA GLY A 88 -3.74 5.20 8.91
C GLY A 88 -3.84 4.15 7.81
N HIS A 89 -3.31 2.96 8.08
CA HIS A 89 -3.31 1.84 7.14
C HIS A 89 -4.68 1.49 6.56
N LEU A 90 -5.75 1.74 7.31
CA LEU A 90 -7.12 1.40 6.89
C LEU A 90 -7.77 2.47 5.99
N ALA A 91 -7.09 3.57 5.67
CA ALA A 91 -7.63 4.61 4.79
C ALA A 91 -8.02 4.07 3.40
N GLY A 92 -7.30 3.06 2.90
CA GLY A 92 -7.60 2.38 1.63
C GLY A 92 -8.64 1.27 1.72
N ALA A 93 -9.16 0.96 2.92
CA ALA A 93 -9.93 -0.27 3.17
C ALA A 93 -11.45 -0.14 2.90
N GLY A 94 -11.93 1.02 2.44
CA GLY A 94 -13.36 1.21 2.17
C GLY A 94 -14.20 1.61 3.39
N LEU A 95 -13.59 1.84 4.55
CA LEU A 95 -14.29 1.98 5.84
C LEU A 95 -14.73 3.42 6.16
N ASN A 96 -14.19 4.41 5.46
CA ASN A 96 -14.49 5.83 5.68
C ASN A 96 -14.97 6.49 4.38
N GLN A 97 -16.12 7.16 4.42
CA GLN A 97 -16.69 7.74 3.21
C GLN A 97 -15.82 8.85 2.59
N LYS A 98 -15.16 9.68 3.39
CA LYS A 98 -14.30 10.76 2.87
C LYS A 98 -13.08 10.19 2.15
N ASP A 99 -12.47 9.15 2.72
CA ASP A 99 -11.34 8.46 2.09
C ASP A 99 -11.80 7.78 0.79
N ASN A 100 -12.98 7.17 0.79
CA ASN A 100 -13.58 6.56 -0.40
C ASN A 100 -13.83 7.60 -1.50
N ASP A 101 -14.36 8.78 -1.17
CA ASP A 101 -14.60 9.85 -2.13
C ASP A 101 -13.30 10.36 -2.74
N PHE A 102 -12.26 10.55 -1.91
CA PHE A 102 -10.92 10.92 -2.36
C PHE A 102 -10.30 9.87 -3.30
N LEU A 103 -10.35 8.59 -2.91
CA LEU A 103 -9.83 7.48 -3.72
C LEU A 103 -10.58 7.39 -5.05
N ASN A 104 -11.92 7.38 -5.02
CA ASN A 104 -12.74 7.24 -6.21
C ASN A 104 -12.53 8.39 -7.19
N LEU A 105 -12.46 9.63 -6.72
CA LEU A 105 -12.19 10.79 -7.57
C LEU A 105 -10.84 10.63 -8.29
N ASN A 106 -9.78 10.34 -7.54
CA ASN A 106 -8.43 10.28 -8.09
C ASN A 106 -8.20 9.05 -8.98
N ILE A 107 -8.80 7.90 -8.64
CA ILE A 107 -8.76 6.69 -9.48
C ILE A 107 -9.49 6.94 -10.80
N LYS A 108 -10.71 7.51 -10.76
CA LYS A 108 -11.45 7.81 -12.00
C LYS A 108 -10.71 8.82 -12.88
N SER A 109 -10.11 9.85 -12.28
CA SER A 109 -9.28 10.81 -13.00
C SER A 109 -8.02 10.18 -13.59
N PHE A 110 -7.43 9.19 -12.93
CA PHE A 110 -6.23 8.51 -13.43
C PHE A 110 -6.53 7.53 -14.57
N LEU A 111 -7.73 6.94 -14.56
CA LEU A 111 -8.20 6.00 -15.59
C LEU A 111 -8.91 6.69 -16.77
N ASP A 112 -9.00 8.02 -16.78
CA ASP A 112 -9.72 8.80 -17.78
C ASP A 112 -11.19 8.38 -17.96
N ILE A 113 -11.86 8.02 -16.86
CA ILE A 113 -13.29 7.62 -16.83
C ILE A 113 -14.18 8.66 -16.12
N LEU A 114 -13.72 9.91 -16.06
CA LEU A 114 -14.48 11.08 -15.63
C LEU A 114 -15.01 11.86 -16.84
#